data_AF-A0A151WX26-F1
#
_entry.id   AF-A0A151WX26-F1
#
_cell.length_a   1.000
_cell.length_b   1.000
_cell.length_c   1.000
_cell.angle_alpha   90.00
_cell.angle_beta   90.00
_cell.angle_gamma   90.00
#
_symmetry.space_group_name_H-M   'P 1'
#
loop_
_entity.id
_entity.type
_entity.pdbx_description
1 polymer ?
#
loop_
_entity_poly.entity_id
_entity_poly.type
_entity_poly.pdbx_seq_one_letter_code
_entity_poly.pdbx_strand_id
1 'polypeptide(L)'
;MPFVMRKVEPRHVCRGHVPAGSHPGWPVGAELEAVANGALTSSLKQLASLLTVAEDIFANLTAELAQVAERSGDLRHKLDKVEERLSTVDPKKIPVRFRSRLASAEMAIRRMWFDLVEQVHSTPNYQRTVSLIGFLLRKAI
;
A
#
# COMPACT_ATOMS: atom_id res chain seq x y z
N MET A 1 -1.29 -16.59 0.42
CA MET A 1 -0.58 -16.83 1.70
C MET A 1 -1.06 -18.16 2.25
N PRO A 2 -0.17 -19.12 2.59
CA PRO A 2 -0.59 -20.36 3.24
C PRO A 2 -1.12 -20.05 4.65
N PHE A 3 -2.24 -20.66 5.03
CA PHE A 3 -2.79 -20.52 6.38
C PHE A 3 -1.85 -21.17 7.40
N VAL A 4 -1.46 -20.42 8.43
CA VAL A 4 -0.63 -20.96 9.52
C VAL A 4 -1.42 -22.04 10.25
N MET A 5 -1.04 -23.31 10.04
CA MET A 5 -1.64 -24.43 10.76
C MET A 5 -1.12 -24.46 12.20
N ARG A 6 -1.96 -24.02 13.14
CA ARG A 6 -1.70 -24.09 14.58
C ARG A 6 -2.28 -25.39 15.11
N LYS A 7 -1.44 -26.22 15.72
CA LYS A 7 -1.82 -27.52 16.28
C LYS A 7 -2.19 -27.36 17.74
N VAL A 8 -3.37 -27.85 18.10
CA VAL A 8 -3.82 -27.93 19.50
C VAL A 8 -3.44 -29.31 20.03
N GLU A 9 -2.76 -29.34 21.18
CA GLU A 9 -2.40 -30.58 21.86
C GLU A 9 -3.12 -30.66 23.21
N PRO A 10 -3.41 -31.88 23.72
CA PRO A 10 -3.08 -33.21 23.18
C PRO A 10 -4.04 -33.68 22.09
N ARG A 11 -3.56 -34.31 21.00
CA ARG A 11 -4.45 -34.78 19.89
C ARG A 11 -5.40 -35.92 20.22
N HIS A 12 -5.08 -36.76 21.20
CA HIS A 12 -5.90 -37.91 21.55
C HIS A 12 -6.53 -37.70 22.92
N VAL A 13 -7.86 -37.66 22.95
CA VAL A 13 -8.59 -37.37 24.18
C VAL A 13 -8.71 -38.62 25.06
N CYS A 14 -9.13 -39.75 24.50
CA CYS A 14 -9.45 -40.94 25.31
C CYS A 14 -8.35 -42.02 25.33
N ARG A 15 -7.31 -41.92 24.48
CA ARG A 15 -6.34 -43.02 24.29
C ARG A 15 -5.25 -43.05 25.36
N GLY A 16 -4.88 -44.24 25.80
CA GLY A 16 -3.69 -44.48 26.63
C GLY A 16 -3.84 -44.14 28.11
N HIS A 17 -5.07 -43.94 28.60
CA HIS A 17 -5.33 -43.58 29.99
C HIS A 17 -5.52 -44.79 30.93
N VAL A 18 -5.62 -46.00 30.38
CA VAL A 18 -5.59 -47.24 31.18
C VAL A 18 -4.12 -47.61 31.45
N PRO A 19 -3.71 -47.81 32.72
CA PRO A 19 -2.34 -48.19 33.06
C PRO A 19 -1.92 -49.52 32.43
N ALA A 20 -0.68 -49.62 31.93
CA ALA A 20 -0.16 -50.84 31.30
C ALA A 20 -0.09 -52.08 32.23
N GLY A 21 -0.28 -51.89 33.54
CA GLY A 21 -0.36 -52.95 34.55
C GLY A 21 -1.76 -53.50 34.80
N SER A 22 -2.76 -53.11 34.01
CA SER A 22 -4.12 -53.65 34.08
C SER A 22 -4.11 -55.16 33.75
N HIS A 23 -4.14 -55.98 34.80
CA HIS A 23 -4.20 -57.44 34.74
C HIS A 23 -5.63 -57.96 34.40
N PRO A 24 -5.77 -59.18 33.85
CA PRO A 24 -7.07 -59.83 33.66
C PRO A 24 -7.79 -59.96 35.02
N GLY A 25 -8.75 -59.07 35.28
CA GLY A 25 -9.40 -58.93 36.59
C GLY A 25 -9.44 -57.50 37.12
N TRP A 26 -8.85 -56.52 36.42
CA TRP A 26 -9.06 -55.12 36.75
C TRP A 26 -10.57 -54.77 36.66
N PRO A 27 -11.16 -54.13 37.68
CA PRO A 27 -12.58 -53.82 37.66
C PRO A 27 -12.92 -52.88 36.49
N VAL A 28 -13.86 -53.28 35.65
CA VAL A 28 -14.31 -52.49 34.48
C VAL A 28 -14.68 -51.04 34.86
N GLY A 29 -15.27 -50.84 36.05
CA GLY A 29 -15.58 -49.51 36.57
C GLY A 29 -14.35 -48.61 36.77
N ALA A 30 -13.24 -49.18 37.26
CA ALA A 30 -12.00 -48.45 37.47
C ALA A 30 -11.25 -48.15 36.15
N GLU A 31 -11.38 -49.01 35.13
CA GLU A 31 -10.87 -48.68 33.78
C GLU A 31 -11.64 -47.53 33.16
N LEU A 32 -12.98 -47.58 33.25
CA LEU A 32 -13.84 -46.54 32.72
C LEU A 32 -13.57 -45.19 33.41
N GLU A 33 -13.41 -45.19 34.72
CA GLU A 33 -13.04 -43.99 35.49
C GLU A 33 -11.69 -43.43 35.05
N ALA A 34 -10.67 -44.27 34.87
CA ALA A 34 -9.35 -43.86 34.39
C ALA A 34 -9.42 -43.24 32.99
N VAL A 35 -10.16 -43.85 32.06
CA VAL A 35 -10.38 -43.31 30.71
C VAL A 35 -11.16 -42.00 30.74
N ALA A 36 -12.20 -41.89 31.58
CA ALA A 36 -13.01 -40.69 31.71
C ALA A 36 -12.21 -39.51 32.28
N ASN A 37 -11.46 -39.73 33.36
CA ASN A 37 -10.59 -38.72 33.97
C ASN A 37 -9.45 -38.30 33.03
N GLY A 38 -8.91 -39.26 32.28
CA GLY A 38 -7.94 -39.02 31.22
C GLY A 38 -8.49 -38.18 30.07
N ALA A 39 -9.70 -38.51 29.60
CA ALA A 39 -10.42 -37.76 28.59
C ALA A 39 -10.70 -36.32 29.04
N LEU A 40 -11.15 -36.13 30.28
CA LEU A 40 -11.38 -34.81 30.86
C LEU A 40 -10.08 -34.00 30.88
N THR A 41 -9.01 -34.58 31.42
CA THR A 41 -7.69 -33.93 31.54
C THR A 41 -7.14 -33.55 30.17
N SER A 42 -7.23 -34.45 29.19
CA SER A 42 -6.78 -34.20 27.82
C SER A 42 -7.61 -33.12 27.14
N SER A 43 -8.93 -33.09 27.36
CA SER A 43 -9.81 -32.03 26.86
C SER A 43 -9.47 -30.66 27.46
N LEU A 44 -9.22 -30.60 28.77
CA LEU A 44 -8.80 -29.36 29.43
C LEU A 44 -7.46 -28.85 28.88
N LYS A 45 -6.49 -29.73 28.63
CA LYS A 45 -5.22 -29.36 28.00
C LYS A 45 -5.41 -28.87 26.57
N GLN A 46 -6.29 -29.49 25.79
CA GLN A 46 -6.63 -29.02 24.44
C GLN A 46 -7.25 -27.62 24.49
N LEU A 47 -8.20 -27.38 25.39
CA LEU A 47 -8.81 -26.06 25.56
C LEU A 47 -7.80 -25.02 25.98
N ALA A 48 -6.90 -25.33 26.91
CA ALA A 48 -5.82 -24.44 27.31
C ALA A 48 -4.89 -24.11 26.12
N SER A 49 -4.46 -25.12 25.36
CA SER A 49 -3.64 -24.94 24.16
C SER A 49 -4.36 -24.11 23.09
N LEU A 50 -5.67 -24.28 22.92
CA LEU A 50 -6.49 -23.48 22.02
C LEU A 50 -6.58 -22.02 22.48
N LEU A 51 -6.77 -21.77 23.78
CA LEU A 51 -6.83 -20.42 24.34
C LEU A 51 -5.50 -19.68 24.16
N THR A 52 -4.37 -20.32 24.43
CA THR A 52 -3.05 -19.72 24.19
C THR A 52 -2.85 -19.36 22.71
N VAL A 53 -3.32 -20.22 21.80
CA VAL A 53 -3.30 -19.93 20.36
C VAL A 53 -4.19 -18.74 20.02
N ALA A 54 -5.39 -18.67 20.60
CA ALA A 54 -6.31 -17.57 20.36
C ALA A 54 -5.75 -16.24 20.89
N GLU A 55 -5.14 -16.25 22.07
CA GLU A 55 -4.45 -15.09 22.66
C GLU A 55 -3.34 -14.57 21.75
N ASP A 56 -2.48 -15.44 21.20
CA ASP A 56 -1.46 -15.06 20.22
C ASP A 56 -2.07 -14.40 18.98
N ILE A 57 -3.15 -14.98 18.44
CA ILE A 57 -3.85 -14.40 17.28
C ILE A 57 -4.39 -13.01 17.61
N PHE A 58 -5.11 -12.86 18.72
CA PHE A 58 -5.69 -11.56 19.09
C PHE A 58 -4.63 -10.52 19.46
N ALA A 59 -3.52 -10.92 20.07
CA ALA A 59 -2.40 -10.03 20.36
C ALA A 59 -1.79 -9.48 19.06
N ASN A 60 -1.51 -10.36 18.10
CA ASN A 60 -0.96 -9.95 16.80
C ASN A 60 -1.94 -9.07 16.02
N LEU A 61 -3.22 -9.43 15.96
CA LEU A 61 -4.25 -8.60 15.32
C LEU A 61 -4.38 -7.22 15.99
N THR A 62 -4.33 -7.17 17.32
CA THR A 62 -4.39 -5.90 18.06
C THR A 62 -3.20 -5.01 17.73
N ALA A 63 -1.99 -5.59 17.64
CA ALA A 63 -0.79 -4.85 17.26
C ALA A 63 -0.88 -4.31 15.82
N GLU A 64 -1.33 -5.13 14.87
CA GLU A 64 -1.53 -4.70 13.48
C GLU A 64 -2.60 -3.59 13.38
N LEU A 65 -3.73 -3.75 14.08
CA LEU A 65 -4.79 -2.74 14.10
C LEU A 65 -4.33 -1.43 14.75
N ALA A 66 -3.53 -1.49 15.82
CA ALA A 66 -2.95 -0.30 16.44
C ALA A 66 -2.04 0.46 15.45
N GLN A 67 -1.20 -0.27 14.69
CA GLN A 67 -0.36 0.33 13.66
C GLN A 67 -1.19 0.97 12.53
N VAL A 68 -2.28 0.31 12.11
CA VAL A 68 -3.20 0.85 11.10
C VAL A 68 -3.92 2.10 11.64
N ALA A 69 -4.34 2.09 12.90
CA ALA A 69 -4.99 3.22 13.54
C ALA A 69 -4.06 4.44 13.64
N GLU A 70 -2.81 4.26 14.05
CA GLU A 70 -1.79 5.31 14.09
C GLU A 70 -1.59 5.96 12.72
N ARG A 71 -1.33 5.13 11.69
CA ARG A 71 -1.15 5.60 10.31
C ARG A 71 -2.39 6.32 9.77
N SER A 72 -3.58 5.85 10.14
CA SER A 72 -4.84 6.48 9.76
C SER A 72 -5.02 7.83 10.47
N GLY A 73 -4.59 7.95 11.73
CA GLY A 73 -4.56 9.19 12.49
C GLY A 73 -3.61 10.22 11.87
N ASP A 74 -2.39 9.81 11.53
CA ASP A 74 -1.44 10.67 10.82
C ASP A 74 -1.98 11.17 9.48
N LEU A 75 -2.64 10.29 8.73
CA LEU A 75 -3.28 10.65 7.46
C LEU A 75 -4.43 11.64 7.68
N ARG A 76 -5.25 11.44 8.73
CA ARG A 76 -6.31 12.37 9.11
C ARG A 76 -5.73 13.75 9.42
N HIS A 77 -4.69 13.84 10.23
CA HIS A 77 -4.04 15.12 10.53
C HIS A 77 -3.48 15.82 9.28
N LYS A 78 -2.92 15.06 8.34
CA LYS A 78 -2.47 15.62 7.05
C LYS A 78 -3.65 16.12 6.21
N LEU A 79 -4.76 15.39 6.20
CA LEU A 79 -5.99 15.79 5.52
C LEU A 79 -6.54 17.08 6.11
N ASP A 80 -6.65 17.17 7.43
CA ASP A 80 -7.16 18.36 8.13
C ASP A 80 -6.31 19.60 7.81
N LYS A 81 -4.98 19.46 7.80
CA LYS A 81 -4.07 20.55 7.40
C LYS A 81 -4.25 20.96 5.94
N VAL A 82 -4.52 20.01 5.04
CA VAL A 82 -4.78 20.32 3.64
C VAL A 82 -6.13 21.02 3.49
N GLU A 83 -7.14 20.59 4.23
CA GLU A 83 -8.48 21.19 4.23
C GLU A 83 -8.47 22.63 4.77
N GLU A 84 -7.74 22.87 5.87
CA GLU A 84 -7.51 24.23 6.40
C GLU A 84 -6.77 25.11 5.39
N ARG A 85 -5.74 24.58 4.73
CA ARG A 85 -5.04 25.32 3.67
C ARG A 85 -5.94 25.57 2.46
N LEU A 86 -6.83 24.64 2.13
CA LEU A 86 -7.76 24.81 1.02
C LEU A 86 -8.82 25.87 1.34
N SER A 87 -9.34 25.91 2.58
CA SER A 87 -10.35 26.88 3.00
C SER A 87 -9.80 28.31 3.08
N THR A 88 -8.51 28.47 3.37
CA THR A 88 -7.83 29.78 3.44
C THR A 88 -7.37 30.30 2.07
N VAL A 89 -7.29 29.42 1.06
CA VAL A 89 -6.82 29.79 -0.27
C VAL A 89 -7.97 30.40 -1.08
N ASP A 90 -7.85 31.69 -1.40
CA ASP A 90 -8.76 32.39 -2.32
C ASP A 90 -8.32 32.15 -3.78
N PRO A 91 -9.08 31.41 -4.60
CA PRO A 91 -8.71 31.08 -5.98
C PRO A 91 -8.51 32.30 -6.87
N LYS A 92 -9.15 33.45 -6.54
CA LYS A 92 -9.05 34.68 -7.33
C LYS A 92 -7.78 35.47 -7.04
N LYS A 93 -7.11 35.21 -5.91
CA LYS A 93 -5.86 35.87 -5.50
C LYS A 93 -4.61 35.08 -5.86
N ILE A 94 -4.75 33.86 -6.40
CA ILE A 94 -3.62 33.06 -6.85
C ILE A 94 -3.28 33.46 -8.29
N PRO A 95 -2.16 34.18 -8.53
CA PRO A 95 -1.73 34.45 -9.88
C PRO A 95 -1.31 33.14 -10.55
N VAL A 96 -1.95 32.80 -11.67
CA VAL A 96 -1.54 31.67 -12.49
C VAL A 96 -0.11 31.95 -12.96
N ARG A 97 0.87 31.15 -12.51
CA ARG A 97 2.24 31.23 -13.04
C ARG A 97 2.21 30.77 -14.49
N PHE A 98 1.95 31.71 -15.40
CA PHE A 98 2.36 31.57 -16.79
C PHE A 98 3.88 31.43 -16.73
N ARG A 99 4.41 30.25 -17.04
CA ARG A 99 5.86 30.01 -17.05
C ARG A 99 6.47 30.96 -18.09
N SER A 100 6.91 32.13 -17.64
CA SER A 100 7.45 33.22 -18.44
C SER A 100 8.68 32.83 -19.26
N ARG A 101 9.34 31.69 -18.95
CA ARG A 101 10.38 31.12 -19.82
C ARG A 101 9.85 30.72 -21.19
N LEU A 102 8.63 30.18 -21.28
CA LEU A 102 8.02 29.82 -22.56
C LEU A 102 7.60 31.08 -23.33
N ALA A 103 6.98 32.04 -22.65
CA ALA A 103 6.60 33.32 -23.28
C ALA A 103 7.82 34.16 -23.71
N SER A 104 8.91 34.16 -22.93
CA SER A 104 10.15 34.86 -23.27
C SER A 104 10.89 34.18 -24.42
N ALA A 105 10.92 32.84 -24.46
CA ALA A 105 11.46 32.11 -25.59
C ALA A 105 10.63 32.33 -26.85
N GLU A 106 9.29 32.31 -26.75
CA GLU A 106 8.41 32.57 -27.88
C GLU A 106 8.56 33.99 -28.42
N MET A 107 8.64 35.00 -27.55
CA MET A 107 8.92 36.38 -27.97
C MET A 107 10.31 36.52 -28.60
N ALA A 108 11.34 35.86 -28.06
CA ALA A 108 12.68 35.87 -28.64
C ALA A 108 12.71 35.22 -30.03
N ILE A 109 12.03 34.08 -30.19
CA ILE A 109 11.89 33.39 -31.49
C ILE A 109 11.15 34.27 -32.50
N ARG A 110 10.03 34.89 -32.09
CA ARG A 110 9.27 35.83 -32.95
C ARG A 110 10.10 37.04 -33.37
N ARG A 111 10.93 37.58 -32.47
CA ARG A 111 11.79 38.74 -32.74
C ARG A 111 12.91 38.39 -33.71
N MET A 112 13.60 37.26 -33.48
CA MET A 112 14.62 36.75 -34.41
C MET A 112 14.05 36.45 -35.80
N TRP A 113 12.83 35.90 -35.88
CA TRP A 113 12.16 35.66 -37.16
C TRP A 113 11.84 36.98 -37.87
N PHE A 114 11.36 38.00 -37.14
CA PHE A 114 11.07 39.32 -37.71
C PHE A 114 12.33 40.00 -38.25
N ASP A 115 13.42 40.01 -37.45
CA ASP A 115 14.71 40.57 -37.85
C ASP A 115 15.25 39.86 -39.11
N LEU A 116 15.13 38.53 -39.19
CA LEU A 116 15.52 37.75 -40.37
C LEU A 116 14.69 38.11 -41.61
N VAL A 117 13.37 38.27 -41.46
CA VAL A 117 12.46 38.64 -42.56
C VAL A 117 12.74 40.05 -43.07
N GLU A 118 13.01 40.99 -42.15
CA GLU A 118 13.36 42.37 -42.48
C GLU A 118 14.72 42.45 -43.19
N GLN A 119 15.70 41.65 -42.74
CA GLN A 119 17.00 41.55 -43.38
C GLN A 119 16.92 40.94 -44.78
N VAL A 120 16.02 39.97 -45.01
CA VAL A 120 15.76 39.41 -46.34
C VAL A 120 15.06 40.42 -47.26
N HIS A 121 14.10 41.21 -46.76
CA HIS A 121 13.41 42.26 -47.52
C HIS A 121 14.32 43.42 -47.94
N SER A 122 15.37 43.72 -47.15
CA SER A 122 16.32 44.79 -47.46
C SER A 122 17.39 44.38 -48.50
N THR A 123 17.43 43.11 -48.94
CA THR A 123 18.40 42.66 -49.95
C THR A 123 17.89 42.88 -51.38
N PRO A 124 18.74 43.36 -52.31
CA PRO A 124 18.36 43.64 -53.70
C PRO A 124 18.00 42.40 -54.54
N ASN A 125 17.99 41.20 -53.95
CA ASN A 125 17.72 39.93 -54.63
C ASN A 125 16.65 39.08 -53.90
N TYR A 126 15.64 39.76 -53.35
CA TYR A 126 14.52 39.22 -52.58
C TYR A 126 13.87 37.96 -53.18
N GLN A 127 13.71 37.89 -54.50
CA GLN A 127 13.08 36.75 -55.17
C GLN A 127 13.91 35.44 -55.09
N ARG A 128 15.24 35.52 -55.08
CA ARG A 128 16.12 34.34 -54.96
C ARG A 128 16.19 33.84 -53.52
N THR A 129 16.24 34.75 -52.54
CA THR A 129 16.31 34.40 -51.12
C THR A 129 15.01 33.75 -50.64
N VAL A 130 13.84 34.24 -51.06
CA VAL A 130 12.54 33.62 -50.72
C VAL A 130 12.38 32.22 -51.34
N SER A 131 12.86 32.00 -52.58
CA SER A 131 12.86 30.67 -53.19
C SER A 131 13.77 29.68 -52.45
N LEU A 132 14.94 30.12 -52.00
CA LEU A 132 15.89 29.26 -51.29
C LEU A 132 15.37 28.89 -49.88
N ILE A 133 14.79 29.85 -49.16
CA ILE A 133 14.15 29.59 -47.85
C ILE A 133 12.95 28.65 -48.02
N GLY A 134 12.10 28.88 -49.02
CA GLY A 134 10.96 27.99 -49.32
C GLY A 134 11.37 26.59 -49.81
N PHE A 135 12.58 26.44 -50.37
CA PHE A 135 13.17 25.14 -50.71
C PHE A 135 13.72 24.43 -49.47
N LEU A 136 14.41 25.15 -48.60
CA LEU A 136 14.98 24.61 -47.37
C LEU A 136 13.89 24.20 -46.35
N LEU A 137 12.82 25.00 -46.20
CA LEU A 137 11.68 24.64 -45.35
C LEU A 137 10.94 23.39 -45.85
N ARG A 138 10.81 23.21 -47.16
CA ARG A 138 10.21 22.00 -47.75
C ARG A 138 11.06 20.74 -47.58
N LYS A 139 12.35 20.90 -47.28
CA LYS A 139 13.28 19.79 -47.04
C LYS A 139 13.43 19.44 -45.56
N ALA A 140 12.93 20.29 -44.67
CA ALA A 140 13.05 20.18 -43.22
C ALA A 140 11.77 19.67 -42.52
N ILE A 141 10.67 19.52 -43.28
CA ILE A 141 9.44 18.79 -42.90
C ILE A 141 9.51 17.41 -43.54
#